data_AF-A0A7S0WT95-F1
#
_entry.id   AF-A0A7S0WT95-F1
#
_cell.length_a   1.000
_cell.length_b   1.000
_cell.length_c   1.000
_cell.angle_alpha   90.00
_cell.angle_beta   90.00
_cell.angle_gamma   90.00
#
_symmetry.space_group_name_H-M   'P 1'
#
loop_
_entity.id
_entity.type
_entity.pdbx_description
1 polymer ?
#
loop_
_entity_poly.entity_id
_entity_poly.type
_entity_poly.pdbx_seq_one_letter_code
_entity_poly.pdbx_strand_id
1 'polypeptide(L)'
;GEAGGRGADDGLPDVVCQRCYSLRHAGKVKVEAAEAELPEFDLGRKVGRKIFLQKDRRAVVLVVVDAWDFDGSLPRTSLMSLYPPGYSVEAAWAEAKAAKESVASQARGAARGAPKGAPSDAFPGPTLGGDGADGEDGEEGGEDEIPTNSAQPKFRLMVALNKVDLLPKEAMPARLTQWVRLRLRAAGLPPADKVFCVSAARGSGVQALAEGVRDALGFRGDLWVVGAQNAGKSSLIAAMKRLGGTAGRGEPTIAPMPGTTLGLINVPGLPLGPKHRAFDTPGVEHSHQLTSLLEPAEVKQVLPSKGMVGRTYRLAAGSTVLLGGLARVDVLDHPGGTLYLTVFVSSFVNLHMGKTEGAEERVQKHAGGQLVPPGSPERFAELPAWTPRDITVEGNDWFKSSADVHIAGLGWIGVGVKGEAKFRVWVAPSVQVTTRPALIPDYAKEFERPGLSC
;
A
#
# COMPACT_ATOMS: atom_id res chain seq x y z
N GLY A 1 17.95 -15.12 -52.69
CA GLY A 1 17.56 -14.03 -51.78
C GLY A 1 16.34 -14.50 -51.03
N GLU A 2 16.47 -14.65 -49.72
CA GLU A 2 15.36 -14.83 -48.78
C GLU A 2 15.92 -14.43 -47.41
N ALA A 3 15.45 -13.28 -46.91
CA ALA A 3 15.85 -12.73 -45.63
C ALA A 3 14.73 -13.04 -44.62
N GLY A 4 15.02 -13.94 -43.68
CA GLY A 4 14.19 -14.19 -42.51
C GLY A 4 14.40 -13.11 -41.46
N GLY A 5 13.41 -12.23 -41.29
CA GLY A 5 13.36 -11.26 -40.20
C GLY A 5 12.94 -11.93 -38.89
N ARG A 6 13.86 -12.00 -37.92
CA ARG A 6 13.54 -12.27 -36.51
C ARG A 6 13.03 -10.97 -35.89
N GLY A 7 11.74 -10.92 -35.56
CA GLY A 7 11.19 -9.91 -34.66
C GLY A 7 11.63 -10.24 -33.23
N ALA A 8 12.39 -9.33 -32.62
CA ALA A 8 12.69 -9.37 -31.20
C ALA A 8 11.43 -8.97 -30.42
N ASP A 9 10.81 -9.94 -29.76
CA ASP A 9 9.80 -9.71 -28.74
C ASP A 9 10.53 -9.44 -27.42
N ASP A 10 10.79 -8.15 -27.15
CA ASP A 10 11.35 -7.68 -25.88
C ASP A 10 10.25 -7.73 -24.80
N GLY A 11 9.84 -8.95 -24.44
CA GLY A 11 8.84 -9.24 -23.42
C GLY A 11 9.35 -8.90 -22.02
N LEU A 12 8.86 -7.80 -21.45
CA LEU A 12 8.91 -7.56 -20.01
C LEU A 12 8.20 -8.72 -19.27
N PRO A 13 8.82 -9.35 -18.25
CA PRO A 13 8.25 -10.52 -17.61
C PRO A 13 6.92 -10.20 -16.94
N ASP A 14 5.95 -11.09 -17.19
CA ASP A 14 4.62 -11.19 -16.59
C ASP A 14 4.64 -10.74 -15.11
N VAL A 15 4.17 -9.52 -14.81
CA VAL A 15 4.15 -8.99 -13.43
C VAL A 15 2.95 -9.59 -12.70
N VAL A 16 3.05 -10.89 -12.44
CA VAL A 16 2.18 -11.64 -11.56
C VAL A 16 2.90 -11.75 -10.22
N CYS A 17 2.17 -11.58 -9.11
CA CYS A 17 2.70 -11.89 -7.77
C CYS A 17 3.39 -13.26 -7.83
N GLN A 18 4.61 -13.38 -7.29
CA GLN A 18 5.43 -14.59 -7.44
C GLN A 18 4.70 -15.86 -6.97
N ARG A 19 3.74 -15.73 -6.03
CA ARG A 19 2.80 -16.78 -5.63
C ARG A 19 1.88 -17.22 -6.78
N CYS A 20 1.14 -16.28 -7.37
CA CYS A 20 0.23 -16.56 -8.50
C CYS A 20 0.98 -17.05 -9.75
N TYR A 21 2.23 -16.61 -9.93
CA TYR A 21 3.12 -17.14 -10.97
C TYR A 21 3.54 -18.59 -10.66
N SER A 22 3.98 -18.88 -9.43
CA SER A 22 4.38 -20.22 -9.00
C SER A 22 3.22 -21.22 -8.96
N LEU A 23 2.02 -20.82 -8.53
CA LEU A 23 0.79 -21.62 -8.61
C LEU A 23 0.43 -21.96 -10.05
N ARG A 24 0.54 -21.00 -10.98
CA ARG A 24 0.23 -21.21 -12.41
C ARG A 24 1.24 -22.05 -13.17
N HIS A 25 2.53 -21.88 -12.91
CA HIS A 25 3.58 -22.49 -13.75
C HIS A 25 4.26 -23.70 -13.13
N ALA A 26 4.26 -23.80 -11.79
CA ALA A 26 4.96 -24.88 -11.08
C ALA A 26 4.01 -25.72 -10.21
N GLY A 27 2.73 -25.35 -10.08
CA GLY A 27 1.76 -26.04 -9.22
C GLY A 27 2.18 -26.10 -7.75
N LYS A 28 3.10 -25.23 -7.32
CA LYS A 28 3.72 -25.27 -6.00
C LYS A 28 3.72 -23.88 -5.38
N VAL A 29 3.16 -23.80 -4.20
CA VAL A 29 3.33 -22.68 -3.28
C VAL A 29 4.75 -22.73 -2.69
N LYS A 30 5.44 -21.59 -2.52
CA LYS A 30 6.82 -21.56 -1.99
C LYS A 30 6.97 -22.24 -0.63
N VAL A 31 5.93 -22.17 0.23
CA VAL A 31 5.83 -22.90 1.50
C VAL A 31 4.35 -23.22 1.76
N GLU A 32 3.87 -24.35 1.23
CA GLU A 32 2.45 -24.76 1.27
C GLU A 32 1.88 -24.83 2.70
N ALA A 33 2.67 -25.32 3.66
CA ALA A 33 2.29 -25.40 5.07
C ALA A 33 2.08 -24.04 5.75
N ALA A 34 2.79 -22.99 5.31
CA ALA A 34 2.65 -21.64 5.89
C ALA A 34 1.48 -20.85 5.28
N GLU A 35 0.89 -21.31 4.18
CA GLU A 35 -0.25 -20.66 3.55
C GLU A 35 -1.59 -21.22 4.03
N ALA A 36 -1.64 -22.51 4.41
CA ALA A 36 -2.85 -23.14 4.94
C ALA A 36 -3.35 -22.52 6.28
N GLU A 37 -2.46 -21.86 7.02
CA GLU A 37 -2.73 -21.26 8.34
C GLU A 37 -2.83 -19.70 8.30
N LEU A 38 -2.84 -19.10 7.10
CA LEU A 38 -2.98 -17.64 6.90
C LEU A 38 -4.18 -16.98 7.60
N PRO A 39 -5.36 -17.63 7.75
CA PRO A 39 -6.48 -17.06 8.49
C PRO A 39 -6.22 -16.88 10.01
N GLU A 40 -5.22 -17.56 10.57
CA GLU A 40 -4.91 -17.58 12.01
C GLU A 40 -3.61 -16.84 12.38
N PHE A 41 -3.00 -16.10 11.46
CA PHE A 41 -1.75 -15.38 11.74
C PHE A 41 -1.99 -14.13 12.61
N ASP A 42 -1.98 -14.32 13.93
CA ASP A 42 -1.97 -13.23 14.91
C ASP A 42 -0.57 -12.60 15.00
N LEU A 43 -0.38 -11.53 14.24
CA LEU A 43 0.84 -10.71 14.25
C LEU A 43 1.16 -10.16 15.66
N GLY A 44 0.14 -9.84 16.47
CA GLY A 44 0.32 -9.29 17.82
C GLY A 44 0.94 -10.31 18.76
N ARG A 45 0.36 -11.51 18.81
CA ARG A 45 0.87 -12.60 19.65
C ARG A 45 2.24 -13.10 19.20
N LYS A 46 2.50 -13.18 17.89
CA LYS A 46 3.72 -13.79 17.34
C LYS A 46 4.89 -12.80 17.19
N VAL A 47 4.64 -11.57 16.74
CA VAL A 47 5.66 -10.54 16.50
C VAL A 47 5.77 -9.59 17.67
N GLY A 48 4.65 -9.13 18.23
CA GLY A 48 4.63 -8.19 19.37
C GLY A 48 5.40 -8.71 20.58
N ARG A 49 5.18 -9.97 20.97
CA ARG A 49 5.92 -10.62 22.07
C ARG A 49 7.43 -10.64 21.84
N LYS A 50 7.88 -10.95 20.62
CA LYS A 50 9.32 -11.02 20.29
C LYS A 50 9.97 -9.64 20.19
N ILE A 51 9.24 -8.62 19.71
CA ILE A 51 9.70 -7.22 19.77
C ILE A 51 9.86 -6.78 21.23
N PHE A 52 8.90 -7.12 22.09
CA PHE A 52 8.88 -6.64 23.47
C PHE A 52 9.92 -7.31 24.38
N LEU A 53 10.20 -8.59 24.15
CA LEU A 53 11.15 -9.42 24.93
C LEU A 53 12.62 -9.26 24.51
N GLN A 54 12.90 -8.62 23.37
CA GLN A 54 14.29 -8.45 22.94
C GLN A 54 15.01 -7.39 23.79
N LYS A 55 16.08 -7.82 24.48
CA LYS A 55 17.10 -6.94 25.05
C LYS A 55 18.15 -6.61 23.98
N ASP A 56 18.58 -5.36 23.92
CA ASP A 56 19.72 -4.88 23.10
C ASP A 56 19.63 -5.05 21.58
N ARG A 57 18.40 -5.05 21.03
CA ARG A 57 18.16 -5.01 19.58
C ARG A 57 17.09 -3.97 19.27
N ARG A 58 17.35 -3.13 18.27
CA ARG A 58 16.33 -2.22 17.73
C ARG A 58 15.38 -2.99 16.82
N ALA A 59 14.10 -2.65 16.83
CA ALA A 59 13.12 -3.23 15.94
C ALA A 59 12.58 -2.19 14.96
N VAL A 60 12.44 -2.58 13.68
CA VAL A 60 11.73 -1.82 12.66
C VAL A 60 10.60 -2.67 12.13
N VAL A 61 9.38 -2.13 12.15
CA VAL A 61 8.22 -2.72 11.48
C VAL A 61 8.02 -1.96 10.18
N LEU A 62 8.34 -2.62 9.07
CA LEU A 62 8.16 -2.10 7.72
C LEU A 62 6.84 -2.61 7.14
N VAL A 63 5.87 -1.71 7.03
CA VAL A 63 4.57 -2.00 6.42
C VAL A 63 4.64 -1.74 4.93
N VAL A 64 4.49 -2.79 4.12
CA VAL A 64 4.38 -2.69 2.67
C VAL A 64 2.90 -2.57 2.30
N VAL A 65 2.55 -1.45 1.66
CA VAL A 65 1.18 -1.11 1.28
C VAL A 65 1.15 -0.80 -0.21
N ASP A 66 0.11 -1.22 -0.91
CA ASP A 66 -0.09 -0.95 -2.32
C ASP A 66 -0.60 0.48 -2.55
N ALA A 67 -0.01 1.24 -3.47
CA ALA A 67 -0.37 2.64 -3.68
C ALA A 67 -1.79 2.83 -4.25
N TRP A 68 -2.25 1.93 -5.11
CA TRP A 68 -3.57 2.07 -5.75
C TRP A 68 -4.69 1.49 -4.86
N ASP A 69 -4.43 0.40 -4.13
CA ASP A 69 -5.34 -0.24 -3.17
C ASP A 69 -4.81 -0.14 -1.73
N PHE A 70 -4.57 1.09 -1.26
CA PHE A 70 -3.99 1.33 0.07
C PHE A 70 -4.83 0.73 1.20
N ASP A 71 -6.14 0.95 1.16
CA ASP A 71 -7.04 0.52 2.22
C ASP A 71 -7.21 -1.00 2.26
N GLY A 72 -7.24 -1.66 1.10
CA GLY A 72 -7.27 -3.11 1.00
C GLY A 72 -5.92 -3.78 1.28
N SER A 73 -4.82 -3.03 1.32
CA SER A 73 -3.47 -3.60 1.56
C SER A 73 -2.86 -3.26 2.92
N LEU A 74 -3.51 -2.38 3.70
CA LEU A 74 -3.08 -1.98 5.03
C LEU A 74 -3.63 -2.94 6.11
N PRO A 75 -2.77 -3.73 6.79
CA PRO A 75 -3.22 -4.69 7.81
C PRO A 75 -3.50 -4.00 9.15
N ARG A 76 -4.58 -3.23 9.23
CA ARG A 76 -4.92 -2.33 10.35
C ARG A 76 -4.94 -3.05 11.70
N THR A 77 -5.73 -4.13 11.80
CA THR A 77 -5.90 -4.91 13.04
C THR A 77 -4.58 -5.53 13.50
N SER A 78 -3.82 -6.11 12.57
CA SER A 78 -2.53 -6.73 12.86
C SER A 78 -1.49 -5.71 13.33
N LEU A 79 -1.47 -4.50 12.77
CA LEU A 79 -0.55 -3.46 13.21
C LEU A 79 -0.92 -2.89 14.58
N MET A 80 -2.21 -2.72 14.84
CA MET A 80 -2.70 -2.25 16.14
C MET A 80 -2.32 -3.20 17.28
N SER A 81 -2.37 -4.51 17.04
CA SER A 81 -2.00 -5.49 18.07
C SER A 81 -0.51 -5.54 18.42
N LEU A 82 0.35 -4.78 17.72
CA LEU A 82 1.76 -4.60 18.08
C LEU A 82 1.98 -3.53 19.15
N TYR A 83 1.00 -2.65 19.39
CA TYR A 83 1.12 -1.57 20.36
C TYR A 83 0.71 -2.06 21.76
N PRO A 84 1.34 -1.54 22.83
CA PRO A 84 0.99 -1.94 24.19
C PRO A 84 -0.44 -1.52 24.53
N PRO A 85 -1.14 -2.28 25.41
CA PRO A 85 -2.44 -1.86 25.93
C PRO A 85 -2.39 -0.45 26.50
N GLY A 86 -3.39 0.38 26.19
CA GLY A 86 -3.46 1.78 26.65
C GLY A 86 -2.63 2.78 25.84
N TYR A 87 -1.97 2.36 24.75
CA TYR A 87 -1.29 3.28 23.82
C TYR A 87 -2.29 4.26 23.19
N SER A 88 -2.07 5.57 23.40
CA SER A 88 -2.91 6.62 22.79
C SER A 88 -2.38 7.03 21.43
N VAL A 89 -3.15 6.72 20.39
CA VAL A 89 -2.87 7.13 19.02
C VAL A 89 -3.00 8.65 18.88
N GLU A 90 -3.97 9.27 19.54
CA GLU A 90 -4.19 10.72 19.53
C GLU A 90 -3.00 11.47 20.12
N ALA A 91 -2.46 11.01 21.26
CA ALA A 91 -1.28 11.59 21.89
C ALA A 91 -0.07 11.51 20.96
N ALA A 92 0.16 10.36 20.32
CA ALA A 92 1.24 10.19 19.35
C ALA A 92 1.13 11.17 18.16
N TRP A 93 -0.09 11.43 17.67
CA TRP A 93 -0.32 12.44 16.64
C TRP A 93 -0.08 13.88 17.13
N ALA A 94 -0.44 14.19 18.38
CA ALA A 94 -0.18 15.49 18.99
C ALA A 94 1.33 15.75 19.14
N GLU A 95 2.08 14.77 19.65
CA GLU A 95 3.54 14.82 19.77
C GLU A 95 4.21 14.99 18.40
N ALA A 96 3.81 14.20 17.40
CA ALA A 96 4.35 14.30 16.05
C ALA A 96 4.06 15.66 15.39
N LYS A 97 2.93 16.29 15.73
CA LYS A 97 2.60 17.64 15.27
C LYS A 97 3.51 18.68 15.95
N ALA A 98 3.66 18.61 17.27
CA ALA A 98 4.52 19.51 18.04
C ALA A 98 5.99 19.44 17.56
N ALA A 99 6.51 18.23 17.33
CA ALA A 99 7.87 18.02 16.83
C ALA A 99 8.09 18.62 15.42
N LYS A 100 7.07 18.62 14.56
CA LYS A 100 7.16 19.29 13.24
C LYS A 100 7.17 20.80 13.35
N GLU A 101 6.36 21.35 14.26
CA GLU A 101 6.29 22.79 14.50
C GLU A 101 7.59 23.33 15.10
N SER A 102 8.24 22.56 15.99
CA SER A 102 9.55 22.92 16.54
C SER A 102 10.67 22.88 15.49
N VAL A 103 10.71 21.86 14.62
CA VAL A 103 11.69 21.81 13.51
C VAL A 103 11.46 22.97 12.54
N ALA A 104 10.20 23.30 12.23
CA ALA A 104 9.87 24.42 11.35
C ALA A 104 10.25 25.78 11.96
N SER A 105 10.10 25.96 13.28
CA SER A 105 10.51 27.18 13.98
C SER A 105 12.03 27.32 14.04
N GLN A 106 12.76 26.23 14.30
CA GLN A 106 14.23 26.19 14.25
C GLN A 106 14.78 26.52 12.86
N ALA A 107 14.20 25.95 11.79
CA ALA A 107 14.60 26.26 10.42
C ALA A 107 14.37 27.74 10.05
N ARG A 108 13.26 28.34 10.51
CA ARG A 108 12.97 29.78 10.33
C ARG A 108 13.94 30.66 11.13
N GLY A 109 14.35 30.23 12.33
CA GLY A 109 15.35 30.90 13.14
C GLY A 109 16.74 30.89 12.48
N ALA A 110 17.16 29.73 11.97
CA ALA A 110 18.43 29.59 11.24
C ALA A 110 18.47 30.44 9.95
N ALA A 111 17.35 30.52 9.21
CA ALA A 111 17.25 31.36 8.02
C ALA A 111 17.29 32.88 8.32
N ARG A 112 16.86 33.30 9.52
CA ARG A 112 16.96 34.70 9.97
C ARG A 112 18.32 35.04 10.60
N GLY A 113 19.06 34.04 11.06
CA GLY A 113 20.36 34.19 11.72
C GLY A 113 21.58 34.04 10.82
N ALA A 114 21.43 33.90 9.50
CA ALA A 114 22.56 33.79 8.58
C ALA A 114 23.27 35.15 8.41
N PRO A 115 24.51 35.33 8.91
CA PRO A 115 25.27 36.56 8.67
C PRO A 115 25.73 36.62 7.21
N LYS A 116 25.52 37.77 6.56
CA LYS A 116 26.17 38.09 5.28
C LYS A 116 27.63 38.50 5.55
N GLY A 117 28.58 37.67 5.13
CA GLY A 117 29.92 38.13 4.73
C GLY A 117 31.11 37.68 5.59
N ALA A 118 32.01 36.95 4.90
CA ALA A 118 33.45 36.83 5.12
C ALA A 118 33.96 35.88 6.25
N PRO A 119 35.25 35.47 6.21
CA PRO A 119 35.74 34.34 5.42
C PRO A 119 36.30 33.20 6.30
N SER A 120 36.54 32.08 5.64
CA SER A 120 37.20 30.88 6.14
C SER A 120 38.60 31.15 6.69
N ASP A 121 38.89 30.69 7.90
CA ASP A 121 40.13 29.98 8.27
C ASP A 121 40.06 29.54 9.74
N ALA A 122 40.32 28.24 9.97
CA ALA A 122 41.01 27.66 11.14
C ALA A 122 40.48 26.25 11.47
N PHE A 123 41.33 25.26 11.20
CA PHE A 123 41.34 23.94 11.86
C PHE A 123 41.65 24.08 13.36
N PRO A 124 41.20 23.13 14.19
CA PRO A 124 42.21 22.39 14.96
C PRO A 124 42.00 20.86 14.97
N GLY A 125 43.11 20.16 15.21
CA GLY A 125 43.30 18.71 15.08
C GLY A 125 42.77 17.82 16.22
N PRO A 126 43.18 16.54 16.23
CA PRO A 126 42.50 15.47 16.97
C PRO A 126 43.08 15.26 18.38
N THR A 127 42.22 14.85 19.31
CA THR A 127 42.63 14.27 20.60
C THR A 127 42.07 12.86 20.75
N LEU A 128 42.98 11.91 20.91
CA LEU A 128 42.78 10.54 21.34
C LEU A 128 42.62 10.47 22.86
N GLY A 129 41.93 9.43 23.36
CA GLY A 129 42.19 8.85 24.68
C GLY A 129 40.95 8.42 25.46
N GLY A 130 40.89 7.13 25.83
CA GLY A 130 40.11 6.67 27.00
C GLY A 130 39.44 5.31 26.86
N ASP A 131 40.21 4.24 27.08
CA ASP A 131 39.74 2.86 27.32
C ASP A 131 39.04 2.69 28.68
N GLY A 132 38.22 1.62 28.80
CA GLY A 132 38.10 0.83 30.02
C GLY A 132 36.70 0.73 30.64
N ALA A 133 36.08 -0.45 30.55
CA ALA A 133 35.83 -1.37 31.68
C ALA A 133 34.63 -2.30 31.40
N ASP A 134 34.95 -3.59 31.40
CA ASP A 134 34.05 -4.73 31.38
C ASP A 134 33.27 -4.86 32.71
N GLY A 135 32.02 -5.31 32.64
CA GLY A 135 31.19 -5.66 33.78
C GLY A 135 30.32 -6.86 33.45
N GLU A 136 30.47 -7.91 34.24
CA GLU A 136 29.97 -9.28 34.06
C GLU A 136 28.44 -9.39 34.23
N ASP A 137 27.81 -10.17 33.33
CA ASP A 137 26.39 -10.54 33.40
C ASP A 137 26.19 -11.79 34.25
N GLY A 138 25.37 -11.68 35.31
CA GLY A 138 24.76 -12.81 36.01
C GLY A 138 23.35 -13.08 35.48
N GLU A 139 23.15 -14.27 34.90
CA GLU A 139 21.83 -14.83 34.56
C GLU A 139 21.26 -15.60 35.76
N GLU A 140 20.12 -15.17 36.29
CA GLU A 140 19.18 -16.07 36.96
C GLU A 140 17.76 -15.83 36.43
N GLY A 141 17.10 -16.95 36.12
CA GLY A 141 15.78 -17.00 35.52
C GLY A 141 14.66 -16.75 36.52
N GLY A 142 13.66 -15.99 36.08
CA GLY A 142 12.36 -15.85 36.69
C GLY A 142 11.30 -15.81 35.58
N GLU A 143 10.26 -16.62 35.73
CA GLU A 143 9.10 -16.67 34.85
C GLU A 143 8.25 -15.40 35.03
N ASP A 144 8.71 -14.28 34.46
CA ASP A 144 8.04 -13.00 34.68
C ASP A 144 7.05 -12.65 33.56
N GLU A 145 5.81 -12.46 33.99
CA GLU A 145 4.70 -11.86 33.25
C GLU A 145 5.15 -10.61 32.48
N ILE A 146 4.50 -10.34 31.33
CA ILE A 146 4.78 -9.17 30.48
C ILE A 146 4.70 -7.90 31.36
N PRO A 147 5.80 -7.15 31.59
CA PRO A 147 5.75 -5.97 32.42
C PRO A 147 4.92 -4.88 31.73
N THR A 148 3.83 -4.48 32.37
CA THR A 148 2.77 -3.59 31.87
C THR A 148 3.14 -2.10 31.83
N ASN A 149 4.42 -1.73 31.92
CA ASN A 149 4.79 -0.33 32.24
C ASN A 149 5.78 0.37 31.30
N SER A 150 5.76 0.08 29.98
CA SER A 150 6.29 1.04 29.01
C SER A 150 5.20 1.44 28.02
N ALA A 151 4.62 2.63 28.21
CA ALA A 151 3.58 3.18 27.34
C ALA A 151 4.07 3.47 25.90
N GLN A 152 5.36 3.32 25.61
CA GLN A 152 5.94 3.58 24.30
C GLN A 152 6.32 2.27 23.56
N PRO A 153 6.08 2.21 22.24
CA PRO A 153 6.44 1.05 21.43
C PRO A 153 7.97 0.92 21.32
N LYS A 154 8.50 -0.30 21.49
CA LYS A 154 9.94 -0.62 21.34
C LYS A 154 10.39 -0.79 19.89
N PHE A 155 9.62 -0.28 18.93
CA PHE A 155 9.93 -0.39 17.50
C PHE A 155 9.64 0.92 16.78
N ARG A 156 10.27 1.11 15.62
CA ARG A 156 9.92 2.17 14.68
C ARG A 156 8.98 1.66 13.59
N LEU A 157 7.94 2.43 13.30
CA LEU A 157 6.98 2.13 12.23
C LEU A 157 7.40 2.84 10.95
N MET A 158 7.69 2.07 9.91
CA MET A 158 7.97 2.59 8.57
C MET A 158 6.95 2.08 7.58
N VAL A 159 6.59 2.90 6.60
CA VAL A 159 5.67 2.50 5.51
C VAL A 159 6.39 2.56 4.17
N ALA A 160 6.38 1.46 3.44
CA ALA A 160 6.73 1.41 2.02
C ALA A 160 5.45 1.42 1.19
N LEU A 161 5.13 2.58 0.61
CA LEU A 161 4.09 2.72 -0.40
C LEU A 161 4.65 2.19 -1.72
N ASN A 162 4.24 0.99 -2.11
CA ASN A 162 4.77 0.28 -3.27
C ASN A 162 3.91 0.49 -4.53
N LYS A 163 4.46 0.17 -5.70
CA LYS A 163 3.82 0.32 -7.03
C LYS A 163 3.49 1.77 -7.40
N VAL A 164 4.26 2.73 -6.87
CA VAL A 164 4.07 4.16 -7.18
C VAL A 164 4.30 4.48 -8.65
N ASP A 165 4.98 3.59 -9.39
CA ASP A 165 5.19 3.73 -10.83
C ASP A 165 3.94 3.48 -11.68
N LEU A 166 2.89 2.93 -11.06
CA LEU A 166 1.57 2.76 -11.67
C LEU A 166 0.68 3.99 -11.43
N LEU A 167 1.03 4.89 -10.53
CA LEU A 167 0.27 6.11 -10.32
C LEU A 167 0.49 7.10 -11.46
N PRO A 168 -0.48 8.01 -11.71
CA PRO A 168 -0.30 9.12 -12.63
C PRO A 168 0.91 9.98 -12.26
N LYS A 169 1.52 10.66 -13.25
CA LYS A 169 2.75 11.47 -13.04
C LYS A 169 2.53 12.65 -12.09
N GLU A 170 1.27 13.07 -11.94
CA GLU A 170 0.78 14.09 -11.02
C GLU A 170 0.96 13.69 -9.55
N ALA A 171 1.19 12.40 -9.27
CA ALA A 171 1.42 11.85 -7.95
C ALA A 171 2.80 12.22 -7.38
N MET A 172 2.96 13.48 -6.96
CA MET A 172 4.20 13.97 -6.36
C MET A 172 4.53 13.25 -5.03
N PRO A 173 5.78 12.81 -4.78
CA PRO A 173 6.13 12.03 -3.58
C PRO A 173 5.77 12.68 -2.24
N ALA A 174 5.95 14.00 -2.12
CA ALA A 174 5.60 14.74 -0.90
C ALA A 174 4.09 14.67 -0.60
N ARG A 175 3.27 14.78 -1.64
CA ARG A 175 1.81 14.63 -1.56
C ARG A 175 1.43 13.21 -1.14
N LEU A 176 2.03 12.20 -1.77
CA LEU A 176 1.77 10.79 -1.42
C LEU A 176 2.12 10.49 0.04
N THR A 177 3.25 11.00 0.52
CA THR A 177 3.66 10.85 1.92
C THR A 177 2.66 11.51 2.88
N GLN A 178 2.18 12.72 2.57
CA GLN A 178 1.16 13.37 3.36
C GLN A 178 -0.16 12.60 3.34
N TRP A 179 -0.58 12.12 2.15
CA TRP A 179 -1.80 11.34 1.98
C TRP A 179 -1.74 10.03 2.78
N VAL A 180 -0.65 9.28 2.72
CA VAL A 180 -0.43 8.06 3.54
C VAL A 180 -0.58 8.37 5.02
N ARG A 181 0.02 9.45 5.51
CA ARG A 181 -0.10 9.86 6.92
C ARG A 181 -1.56 10.14 7.32
N LEU A 182 -2.32 10.84 6.47
CA LEU A 182 -3.75 11.06 6.70
C LEU A 182 -4.54 9.75 6.71
N ARG A 183 -4.20 8.80 5.84
CA ARG A 183 -4.84 7.48 5.82
C ARG A 183 -4.50 6.64 7.05
N LEU A 184 -3.26 6.67 7.53
CA LEU A 184 -2.90 6.03 8.80
C LEU A 184 -3.74 6.59 9.95
N ARG A 185 -3.87 7.91 10.04
CA ARG A 185 -4.71 8.55 11.06
C ARG A 185 -6.17 8.12 10.97
N ALA A 186 -6.74 8.11 9.76
CA ALA A 186 -8.12 7.69 9.52
C ALA A 186 -8.35 6.19 9.81
N ALA A 187 -7.30 5.37 9.68
CA ALA A 187 -7.30 3.97 10.05
C ALA A 187 -7.08 3.72 11.55
N GLY A 188 -6.97 4.79 12.37
CA GLY A 188 -6.67 4.69 13.79
C GLY A 188 -5.25 4.26 14.10
N LEU A 189 -4.30 4.40 13.16
CA LEU A 189 -2.89 4.07 13.35
C LEU A 189 -2.07 5.29 13.78
N PRO A 190 -1.00 5.09 14.57
CA PRO A 190 -0.07 6.15 14.91
C PRO A 190 0.69 6.64 13.66
N PRO A 191 1.27 7.85 13.74
CA PRO A 191 2.08 8.38 12.65
C PRO A 191 3.28 7.47 12.39
N ALA A 192 3.53 7.14 11.12
CA ALA A 192 4.76 6.46 10.74
C ALA A 192 5.98 7.38 10.90
N ASP A 193 7.09 6.83 11.41
CA ASP A 193 8.39 7.52 11.52
C ASP A 193 8.86 7.99 10.14
N LYS A 194 8.78 7.11 9.14
CA LYS A 194 9.15 7.39 7.75
C LYS A 194 8.17 6.73 6.77
N VAL A 195 7.92 7.40 5.66
CA VAL A 195 7.16 6.87 4.52
C VAL A 195 8.06 6.92 3.29
N PHE A 196 8.17 5.80 2.59
CA PHE A 196 8.97 5.65 1.37
C PHE A 196 8.03 5.35 0.20
N CYS A 197 8.14 6.13 -0.87
CA CYS A 197 7.49 5.83 -2.14
C CYS A 197 8.43 4.95 -2.96
N VAL A 198 8.02 3.73 -3.28
CA VAL A 198 8.89 2.74 -3.95
C VAL A 198 8.18 2.07 -5.13
N SER A 199 8.98 1.68 -6.11
CA SER A 199 8.59 0.67 -7.11
C SER A 199 9.54 -0.51 -6.97
N ALA A 200 9.07 -1.60 -6.38
CA ALA A 200 9.85 -2.83 -6.33
C ALA A 200 10.17 -3.38 -7.73
N ALA A 201 9.24 -3.21 -8.68
CA ALA A 201 9.40 -3.63 -10.07
C ALA A 201 10.51 -2.84 -10.77
N ARG A 202 10.47 -1.50 -10.68
CA ARG A 202 11.47 -0.62 -11.34
C ARG A 202 12.73 -0.38 -10.51
N GLY A 203 12.74 -0.78 -9.23
CA GLY A 203 13.83 -0.51 -8.29
C GLY A 203 13.87 0.93 -7.75
N SER A 204 12.99 1.84 -8.19
CA SER A 204 12.98 3.23 -7.72
C SER A 204 12.60 3.32 -6.24
N GLY A 205 13.29 4.20 -5.49
CA GLY A 205 13.08 4.40 -4.06
C GLY A 205 13.56 3.26 -3.15
N VAL A 206 13.92 2.09 -3.71
CA VAL A 206 14.35 0.91 -2.92
C VAL A 206 15.67 1.17 -2.19
N GLN A 207 16.59 1.92 -2.79
CA GLN A 207 17.84 2.29 -2.14
C GLN A 207 17.59 3.19 -0.91
N ALA A 208 16.84 4.28 -1.08
CA ALA A 208 16.50 5.18 0.01
C ALA A 208 15.75 4.46 1.15
N LEU A 209 14.88 3.50 0.82
CA LEU A 209 14.24 2.62 1.80
C LEU A 209 15.27 1.77 2.56
N ALA A 210 16.17 1.08 1.86
CA ALA A 210 17.17 0.21 2.47
C ALA A 210 18.10 0.99 3.42
N GLU A 211 18.55 2.17 2.98
CA GLU A 211 19.36 3.08 3.80
C GLU A 211 18.57 3.56 5.02
N GLY A 212 17.33 4.03 4.83
CA GLY A 212 16.50 4.52 5.92
C GLY A 212 16.15 3.44 6.95
N VAL A 213 15.95 2.19 6.53
CA VAL A 213 15.75 1.04 7.42
C VAL A 213 17.04 0.73 8.18
N ARG A 214 18.19 0.69 7.49
CA ARG A 214 19.49 0.45 8.13
C ARG A 214 19.79 1.49 9.21
N ASP A 215 19.55 2.76 8.94
CA ASP A 215 19.76 3.85 9.90
C ASP A 215 18.89 3.68 11.15
N ALA A 216 17.65 3.21 10.98
CA ALA A 216 16.75 2.97 12.11
C ALA A 216 17.12 1.73 12.93
N LEU A 217 17.62 0.67 12.28
CA LEU A 217 18.12 -0.54 12.95
C LEU A 217 19.43 -0.30 13.71
N GLY A 218 20.23 0.70 13.30
CA GLY A 218 21.50 1.03 13.93
C GLY A 218 22.55 -0.07 13.76
N PHE A 219 23.28 -0.41 14.83
CA PHE A 219 24.33 -1.43 14.79
C PHE A 219 23.80 -2.87 14.78
N ARG A 220 22.68 -3.10 15.48
CA ARG A 220 22.06 -4.42 15.68
C ARG A 220 20.56 -4.27 15.82
N GLY A 221 19.81 -4.98 14.97
CA GLY A 221 18.35 -4.87 14.97
C GLY A 221 17.64 -5.92 14.12
N ASP A 222 16.32 -5.93 14.25
CA ASP A 222 15.40 -6.83 13.56
C ASP A 222 14.42 -6.04 12.70
N LEU A 223 14.37 -6.38 11.42
CA LEU A 223 13.37 -5.89 10.46
C LEU A 223 12.21 -6.87 10.39
N TRP A 224 11.00 -6.36 10.54
CA TRP A 224 9.74 -7.08 10.41
C TRP A 224 9.00 -6.53 9.20
N VAL A 225 8.90 -7.31 8.13
CA VAL A 225 8.19 -6.90 6.92
C VAL A 225 6.76 -7.42 6.98
N VAL A 226 5.81 -6.50 7.03
CA VAL A 226 4.38 -6.76 7.23
C VAL A 226 3.59 -6.16 6.06
N GLY A 227 2.53 -6.82 5.61
CA GLY A 227 1.68 -6.28 4.54
C GLY A 227 0.79 -7.36 3.93
N ALA A 228 -0.28 -6.93 3.27
CA ALA A 228 -1.21 -7.82 2.58
C ALA A 228 -0.52 -8.68 1.51
N GLN A 229 -1.19 -9.78 1.13
CA GLN A 229 -0.69 -10.76 0.16
C GLN A 229 -0.33 -10.17 -1.22
N ASN A 230 -0.98 -9.06 -1.61
CA ASN A 230 -0.80 -8.43 -2.93
C ASN A 230 -0.08 -7.06 -2.89
N ALA A 231 0.38 -6.62 -1.71
CA ALA A 231 1.09 -5.34 -1.54
C ALA A 231 2.47 -5.30 -2.25
N GLY A 232 2.98 -6.45 -2.69
CA GLY A 232 4.27 -6.59 -3.37
C GLY A 232 5.45 -6.74 -2.40
N LYS A 233 5.20 -7.30 -1.22
CA LYS A 233 6.20 -7.59 -0.18
C LYS A 233 7.37 -8.45 -0.68
N SER A 234 7.07 -9.58 -1.33
CA SER A 234 8.12 -10.46 -1.89
C SER A 234 8.89 -9.79 -3.03
N SER A 235 8.22 -8.98 -3.85
CA SER A 235 8.86 -8.19 -4.90
C SER A 235 9.82 -7.15 -4.31
N LEU A 236 9.43 -6.48 -3.20
CA LEU A 236 10.27 -5.51 -2.51
C LEU A 236 11.51 -6.16 -1.89
N ILE A 237 11.33 -7.32 -1.25
CA ILE A 237 12.44 -8.13 -0.72
C ILE A 237 13.41 -8.52 -1.84
N ALA A 238 12.89 -9.01 -2.97
CA ALA A 238 13.72 -9.36 -4.13
C ALA A 238 14.46 -8.15 -4.69
N ALA A 239 13.82 -6.98 -4.76
CA ALA A 239 14.44 -5.73 -5.19
C ALA A 239 15.57 -5.29 -4.24
N MET A 240 15.38 -5.42 -2.92
CA MET A 240 16.43 -5.14 -1.94
C MET A 240 17.60 -6.12 -2.05
N LYS A 241 17.35 -7.43 -2.28
CA LYS A 241 18.43 -8.41 -2.52
C LYS A 241 19.22 -8.09 -3.79
N ARG A 242 18.54 -7.71 -4.88
CA ARG A 242 19.19 -7.25 -6.12
C ARG A 242 20.09 -6.03 -5.88
N LEU A 243 19.59 -5.04 -5.14
CA LEU A 243 20.37 -3.85 -4.76
C LEU A 243 21.63 -4.23 -3.98
N GLY A 244 21.53 -5.21 -3.07
CA GLY A 244 22.66 -5.70 -2.27
C GLY A 244 23.62 -6.65 -2.98
N GLY A 245 23.39 -7.00 -4.26
CA GLY A 245 24.20 -8.00 -4.95
C GLY A 245 24.05 -9.42 -4.38
N THR A 246 22.97 -9.70 -3.65
CA THR A 246 22.68 -10.98 -2.98
C THR A 246 21.50 -11.71 -3.63
N ALA A 247 21.13 -11.33 -4.85
CA ALA A 247 20.13 -12.05 -5.64
C ALA A 247 20.52 -13.54 -5.75
N GLY A 248 19.62 -14.44 -5.33
CA GLY A 248 19.88 -15.88 -5.30
C GLY A 248 20.69 -16.40 -4.09
N ARG A 249 21.15 -15.53 -3.17
CA ARG A 249 21.82 -15.97 -1.94
C ARG A 249 20.82 -16.22 -0.81
N GLY A 250 20.89 -17.42 -0.24
CA GLY A 250 20.12 -17.86 0.93
C GLY A 250 18.64 -18.09 0.60
N GLU A 251 18.23 -19.35 0.67
CA GLU A 251 16.82 -19.70 0.57
C GLU A 251 16.05 -19.15 1.79
N PRO A 252 14.81 -18.65 1.61
CA PRO A 252 13.98 -18.27 2.74
C PRO A 252 13.76 -19.50 3.62
N THR A 253 14.12 -19.41 4.91
CA THR A 253 13.95 -20.51 5.86
C THR A 253 12.86 -20.18 6.88
N ILE A 254 12.19 -21.21 7.37
CA ILE A 254 11.22 -21.07 8.45
C ILE A 254 12.00 -20.90 9.76
N ALA A 255 11.82 -19.77 10.44
CA ALA A 255 12.40 -19.56 11.75
C ALA A 255 11.57 -20.32 12.81
N PRO A 256 12.17 -21.28 13.55
CA PRO A 256 11.45 -22.01 14.58
C PRO A 256 10.98 -21.06 15.68
N MET A 257 9.71 -21.18 16.07
CA MET A 257 9.10 -20.45 17.17
C MET A 257 8.56 -21.47 18.18
N PRO A 258 8.87 -21.33 19.49
CA PRO A 258 8.31 -22.20 20.52
C PRO A 258 6.79 -22.11 20.55
N GLY A 259 6.09 -23.24 20.39
CA GLY A 259 4.64 -23.36 20.57
C GLY A 259 3.76 -22.96 19.37
N THR A 260 4.28 -22.87 18.15
CA THR A 260 3.47 -22.55 16.96
C THR A 260 3.89 -23.35 15.72
N THR A 261 2.93 -23.85 14.94
CA THR A 261 3.14 -24.59 13.68
C THR A 261 3.56 -23.69 12.50
N LEU A 262 3.31 -22.38 12.57
CA LEU A 262 3.72 -21.41 11.55
C LEU A 262 4.97 -20.61 11.96
N GLY A 263 6.09 -20.80 11.26
CA GLY A 263 7.29 -20.01 11.47
C GLY A 263 7.38 -18.79 10.55
N LEU A 264 7.85 -17.68 11.11
CA LEU A 264 8.23 -16.48 10.36
C LEU A 264 9.29 -16.84 9.32
N ILE A 265 9.21 -16.27 8.12
CA ILE A 265 10.19 -16.56 7.08
C ILE A 265 11.41 -15.67 7.33
N ASN A 266 12.55 -16.26 7.67
CA ASN A 266 13.82 -15.55 7.74
C ASN A 266 14.30 -15.22 6.33
N VAL A 267 14.62 -13.95 6.10
CA VAL A 267 15.07 -13.43 4.80
C VAL A 267 16.55 -13.06 4.90
N PRO A 268 17.46 -14.00 4.63
CA PRO A 268 18.88 -13.69 4.59
C PRO A 268 19.23 -12.82 3.38
N GLY A 269 20.34 -12.08 3.48
CA GLY A 269 20.94 -11.38 2.34
C GLY A 269 20.36 -9.99 2.05
N LEU A 270 19.51 -9.40 2.90
CA LEU A 270 19.15 -7.99 2.72
C LEU A 270 20.38 -7.07 2.97
N PRO A 271 20.51 -5.95 2.23
CA PRO A 271 21.64 -5.02 2.35
C PRO A 271 21.55 -4.13 3.61
N LEU A 272 21.28 -4.74 4.76
CA LEU A 272 21.12 -4.07 6.04
C LEU A 272 22.41 -4.15 6.87
N GLY A 273 23.18 -5.24 6.72
CA GLY A 273 24.42 -5.48 7.45
C GLY A 273 24.41 -6.84 8.19
N PRO A 274 25.58 -7.33 8.63
CA PRO A 274 25.74 -8.71 9.10
C PRO A 274 25.05 -9.01 10.44
N LYS A 275 24.79 -8.00 11.27
CA LYS A 275 24.15 -8.15 12.60
C LYS A 275 22.63 -7.95 12.55
N HIS A 276 22.07 -7.71 11.37
CA HIS A 276 20.64 -7.51 11.15
C HIS A 276 19.93 -8.80 10.80
N ARG A 277 18.70 -8.95 11.30
CA ARG A 277 17.79 -10.04 10.91
C ARG A 277 16.58 -9.45 10.20
N ALA A 278 16.04 -10.18 9.24
CA ALA A 278 14.83 -9.76 8.54
C ALA A 278 13.84 -10.91 8.52
N PHE A 279 12.62 -10.62 8.94
CA PHE A 279 11.52 -11.57 9.02
C PHE A 279 10.41 -11.10 8.08
N ASP A 280 9.99 -11.99 7.18
CA ASP A 280 8.84 -11.82 6.31
C ASP A 280 7.62 -12.49 6.95
N THR A 281 6.55 -11.72 7.16
CA THR A 281 5.30 -12.27 7.68
C THR A 281 4.40 -12.67 6.52
N PRO A 282 3.79 -13.87 6.52
CA PRO A 282 2.82 -14.24 5.49
C PRO A 282 1.76 -13.16 5.30
N GLY A 283 1.36 -12.91 4.05
CA GLY A 283 0.48 -11.79 3.75
C GLY A 283 -0.97 -12.12 4.10
N VAL A 284 -1.63 -11.24 4.86
CA VAL A 284 -3.06 -11.38 5.17
C VAL A 284 -3.86 -11.26 3.87
N GLU A 285 -4.76 -12.22 3.63
CA GLU A 285 -5.74 -12.17 2.55
C GLU A 285 -6.97 -11.40 3.01
N HIS A 286 -7.51 -10.57 2.13
CA HIS A 286 -8.65 -9.72 2.42
C HIS A 286 -9.85 -10.16 1.59
N SER A 287 -10.79 -10.86 2.22
CA SER A 287 -12.04 -11.34 1.60
C SER A 287 -12.95 -10.23 1.07
N HIS A 288 -12.63 -8.98 1.39
CA HIS A 288 -13.38 -7.80 0.95
C HIS A 288 -12.81 -7.13 -0.32
N GLN A 289 -11.77 -7.70 -0.94
CA GLN A 289 -11.28 -7.23 -2.25
C GLN A 289 -12.06 -7.90 -3.38
N LEU A 290 -12.38 -7.14 -4.43
CA LEU A 290 -13.02 -7.68 -5.63
C LEU A 290 -12.21 -8.81 -6.26
N THR A 291 -10.88 -8.72 -6.24
CA THR A 291 -9.96 -9.74 -6.78
C THR A 291 -10.14 -11.13 -6.16
N SER A 292 -10.72 -11.23 -4.97
CA SER A 292 -11.04 -12.52 -4.34
C SER A 292 -12.19 -13.27 -5.01
N LEU A 293 -13.03 -12.56 -5.78
CA LEU A 293 -14.16 -13.11 -6.53
C LEU A 293 -13.79 -13.47 -7.97
N LEU A 294 -12.60 -13.07 -8.43
CA LEU A 294 -12.19 -13.08 -9.83
C LEU A 294 -11.27 -14.24 -10.14
N GLU A 295 -11.40 -14.76 -11.35
CA GLU A 295 -10.46 -15.74 -11.87
C GLU A 295 -9.10 -15.10 -12.16
N PRO A 296 -8.01 -15.89 -12.18
CA PRO A 296 -6.69 -15.35 -12.42
C PRO A 296 -6.55 -14.52 -13.72
N ALA A 297 -7.29 -14.86 -14.79
CA ALA A 297 -7.26 -14.10 -16.04
C ALA A 297 -7.93 -12.71 -15.89
N GLU A 298 -8.99 -12.63 -15.08
CA GLU A 298 -9.73 -11.41 -14.76
C GLU A 298 -8.93 -10.53 -13.80
N VAL A 299 -8.28 -11.14 -12.80
CA VAL A 299 -7.36 -10.44 -11.89
C VAL A 299 -6.25 -9.73 -12.67
N LYS A 300 -5.70 -10.35 -13.74
CA LYS A 300 -4.70 -9.72 -14.62
C LYS A 300 -5.24 -8.48 -15.35
N GLN A 301 -6.54 -8.42 -15.63
CA GLN A 301 -7.17 -7.27 -16.28
C GLN A 301 -7.47 -6.15 -15.30
N VAL A 302 -7.93 -6.49 -14.09
CA VAL A 302 -8.32 -5.51 -13.08
C VAL A 302 -7.11 -4.87 -12.39
N LEU A 303 -6.06 -5.65 -12.11
CA LEU A 303 -4.85 -5.14 -11.50
C LEU A 303 -4.05 -4.31 -12.51
N PRO A 304 -3.68 -3.05 -12.19
CA PRO A 304 -2.90 -2.23 -13.10
C PRO A 304 -1.50 -2.84 -13.32
N SER A 305 -1.12 -3.00 -14.58
CA SER A 305 0.23 -3.39 -15.02
C SER A 305 0.93 -2.27 -15.80
N LYS A 306 0.18 -1.23 -16.19
CA LYS A 306 0.64 -0.02 -16.87
C LYS A 306 0.33 1.20 -16.01
N GLY A 307 1.01 2.31 -16.28
CA GLY A 307 0.73 3.59 -15.61
C GLY A 307 -0.74 3.96 -15.79
N MET A 308 -1.42 4.22 -14.68
CA MET A 308 -2.84 4.55 -14.67
C MET A 308 -3.07 5.92 -15.28
N VAL A 309 -4.10 6.01 -16.10
CA VAL A 309 -4.60 7.26 -16.69
C VAL A 309 -6.01 7.46 -16.16
N GLY A 310 -6.26 8.61 -15.55
CA GLY A 310 -7.61 8.96 -15.12
C GLY A 310 -8.50 9.21 -16.33
N ARG A 311 -9.71 8.64 -16.33
CA ARG A 311 -10.73 8.86 -17.36
C ARG A 311 -11.83 9.74 -16.80
N THR A 312 -11.94 10.97 -17.29
CA THR A 312 -12.82 12.00 -16.68
C THR A 312 -14.12 12.14 -17.44
N TYR A 313 -15.23 12.07 -16.70
CA TYR A 313 -16.59 12.22 -17.20
C TYR A 313 -17.25 13.44 -16.57
N ARG A 314 -17.97 14.21 -17.38
CA ARG A 314 -18.87 15.26 -16.91
C ARG A 314 -20.29 14.70 -16.83
N LEU A 315 -20.87 14.67 -15.64
CA LEU A 315 -22.10 13.94 -15.35
C LEU A 315 -23.13 14.85 -14.69
N ALA A 316 -24.40 14.67 -15.04
CA ALA A 316 -25.52 15.23 -14.30
C ALA A 316 -26.17 14.16 -13.41
N ALA A 317 -27.00 14.55 -12.45
CA ALA A 317 -27.86 13.63 -11.73
C ALA A 317 -28.68 12.75 -12.71
N GLY A 318 -28.82 11.47 -12.39
CA GLY A 318 -29.42 10.46 -13.30
C GLY A 318 -28.46 9.94 -14.38
N SER A 319 -27.15 10.16 -14.23
CA SER A 319 -26.10 9.56 -15.05
C SER A 319 -25.40 8.42 -14.31
N THR A 320 -24.85 7.48 -15.08
CA THR A 320 -24.19 6.27 -14.57
C THR A 320 -22.89 6.02 -15.32
N VAL A 321 -21.88 5.54 -14.61
CA VAL A 321 -20.65 4.97 -15.17
C VAL A 321 -20.56 3.49 -14.79
N LEU A 322 -20.49 2.61 -15.79
CA LEU A 322 -20.23 1.19 -15.64
C LEU A 322 -18.72 0.95 -15.69
N LEU A 323 -18.21 0.09 -14.81
CA LEU A 323 -16.81 -0.30 -14.70
C LEU A 323 -16.71 -1.79 -15.01
N GLY A 324 -16.51 -2.10 -16.29
CA GLY A 324 -16.71 -3.44 -16.84
C GLY A 324 -18.10 -3.98 -16.50
N GLY A 325 -18.20 -5.29 -16.38
CA GLY A 325 -19.27 -6.00 -15.71
C GLY A 325 -18.90 -6.30 -14.25
N LEU A 326 -18.23 -5.37 -13.55
CA LEU A 326 -17.79 -5.57 -12.15
C LEU A 326 -18.40 -4.59 -11.15
N ALA A 327 -18.64 -3.35 -11.56
CA ALA A 327 -19.27 -2.34 -10.71
C ALA A 327 -20.02 -1.30 -11.54
N ARG A 328 -20.94 -0.58 -10.88
CA ARG A 328 -21.69 0.54 -11.44
C ARG A 328 -21.73 1.68 -10.42
N VAL A 329 -21.55 2.91 -10.89
CA VAL A 329 -21.67 4.12 -10.07
C VAL A 329 -22.73 5.03 -10.67
N ASP A 330 -23.81 5.27 -9.92
CA ASP A 330 -24.90 6.16 -10.30
C ASP A 330 -24.76 7.50 -9.56
N VAL A 331 -24.97 8.61 -10.27
CA VAL A 331 -25.01 9.95 -9.72
C VAL A 331 -26.46 10.26 -9.32
N LEU A 332 -26.74 10.31 -8.02
CA LEU A 332 -28.09 10.52 -7.51
C LEU A 332 -28.45 12.00 -7.41
N ASP A 333 -27.57 12.79 -6.79
CA ASP A 333 -27.86 14.19 -6.48
C ASP A 333 -26.55 14.99 -6.29
N HIS A 334 -26.58 16.28 -6.62
CA HIS A 334 -25.51 17.24 -6.38
C HIS A 334 -26.00 18.70 -6.57
N PRO A 335 -25.38 19.71 -5.96
CA PRO A 335 -25.86 21.10 -5.98
C PRO A 335 -25.70 21.84 -7.31
N GLY A 336 -24.86 21.36 -8.24
CA GLY A 336 -24.63 21.99 -9.54
C GLY A 336 -25.49 21.43 -10.67
N GLY A 337 -25.28 21.92 -11.90
CA GLY A 337 -25.88 21.30 -13.09
C GLY A 337 -25.15 20.03 -13.55
N THR A 338 -23.84 19.94 -13.27
CA THR A 338 -23.01 18.76 -13.55
C THR A 338 -21.86 18.69 -12.55
N LEU A 339 -21.35 17.50 -12.27
CA LEU A 339 -20.10 17.24 -11.55
C LEU A 339 -19.08 16.52 -12.45
N TYR A 340 -17.85 16.34 -11.95
CA TYR A 340 -16.82 15.57 -12.62
C TYR A 340 -16.50 14.30 -11.84
N LEU A 341 -16.46 13.16 -12.53
CA LEU A 341 -15.92 11.91 -12.00
C LEU A 341 -14.70 11.52 -12.82
N THR A 342 -13.56 11.31 -12.15
CA THR A 342 -12.37 10.76 -12.79
C THR A 342 -12.12 9.35 -12.30
N VAL A 343 -12.32 8.40 -13.21
CA VAL A 343 -12.22 6.97 -12.93
C VAL A 343 -10.76 6.53 -13.13
N PHE A 344 -10.19 6.02 -12.06
CA PHE A 344 -8.85 5.44 -12.00
C PHE A 344 -8.98 3.93 -11.79
N VAL A 345 -9.03 3.19 -12.89
CA VAL A 345 -8.99 1.72 -12.94
C VAL A 345 -7.97 1.27 -13.98
N SER A 346 -7.64 -0.02 -14.03
CA SER A 346 -6.80 -0.57 -15.08
C SER A 346 -7.35 -0.26 -16.49
N SER A 347 -6.45 -0.01 -17.45
CA SER A 347 -6.80 0.28 -18.85
C SER A 347 -7.43 -0.91 -19.57
N PHE A 348 -7.45 -2.09 -18.95
CA PHE A 348 -8.14 -3.27 -19.48
C PHE A 348 -9.58 -3.40 -18.97
N VAL A 349 -10.02 -2.49 -18.08
CA VAL A 349 -11.40 -2.40 -17.64
C VAL A 349 -12.11 -1.39 -18.52
N ASN A 350 -13.05 -1.89 -19.33
CA ASN A 350 -13.86 -1.04 -20.19
C ASN A 350 -14.81 -0.20 -19.34
N LEU A 351 -14.96 1.08 -19.69
CA LEU A 351 -15.90 1.96 -19.01
C LEU A 351 -17.07 2.27 -19.94
N HIS A 352 -18.26 2.45 -19.38
CA HIS A 352 -19.39 2.93 -20.16
C HIS A 352 -20.19 3.97 -19.40
N MET A 353 -20.23 5.20 -19.93
CA MET A 353 -21.09 6.28 -19.40
C MET A 353 -22.45 6.29 -20.11
N GLY A 354 -23.54 6.46 -19.37
CA GLY A 354 -24.88 6.64 -19.93
C GLY A 354 -25.90 7.12 -18.89
N LYS A 355 -27.18 7.14 -19.24
CA LYS A 355 -28.26 7.43 -18.28
C LYS A 355 -28.45 6.28 -17.29
N THR A 356 -28.82 6.59 -16.05
CA THR A 356 -29.13 5.56 -15.05
C THR A 356 -30.34 4.72 -15.47
N GLU A 357 -31.32 5.35 -16.11
CA GLU A 357 -32.40 4.66 -16.81
C GLU A 357 -31.82 3.73 -17.90
N GLY A 358 -32.18 2.44 -17.84
CA GLY A 358 -31.64 1.40 -18.73
C GLY A 358 -30.21 0.93 -18.42
N ALA A 359 -29.59 1.39 -17.32
CA ALA A 359 -28.25 0.91 -16.95
C ALA A 359 -28.24 -0.59 -16.62
N GLU A 360 -29.31 -1.11 -16.00
CA GLU A 360 -29.43 -2.54 -15.67
C GLU A 360 -29.57 -3.41 -16.92
N GLU A 361 -30.42 -3.01 -17.87
CA GLU A 361 -30.55 -3.69 -19.17
C GLU A 361 -29.22 -3.70 -19.93
N ARG A 362 -28.48 -2.57 -19.93
CA ARG A 362 -27.16 -2.49 -20.54
C ARG A 362 -26.17 -3.47 -19.90
N VAL A 363 -26.18 -3.62 -18.58
CA VAL A 363 -25.34 -4.61 -17.88
C VAL A 363 -25.73 -6.01 -18.31
N GLN A 364 -27.00 -6.38 -18.24
CA GLN A 364 -27.48 -7.72 -18.61
C GLN A 364 -27.13 -8.09 -20.06
N LYS A 365 -27.21 -7.13 -20.99
CA LYS A 365 -26.96 -7.37 -22.42
C LYS A 365 -25.48 -7.41 -22.78
N HIS A 366 -24.63 -6.65 -22.07
CA HIS A 366 -23.25 -6.39 -22.50
C HIS A 366 -22.17 -6.88 -21.53
N ALA A 367 -22.52 -7.28 -20.30
CA ALA A 367 -21.58 -7.91 -19.35
C ALA A 367 -21.01 -9.20 -19.92
N GLY A 368 -19.69 -9.36 -19.84
CA GLY A 368 -19.02 -10.50 -20.48
C GLY A 368 -18.78 -10.35 -21.98
N GLY A 369 -19.28 -9.29 -22.61
CA GLY A 369 -19.06 -8.99 -24.03
C GLY A 369 -18.30 -7.68 -24.23
N GLN A 370 -19.01 -6.55 -24.19
CA GLN A 370 -18.38 -5.22 -24.29
C GLN A 370 -17.99 -4.68 -22.91
N LEU A 371 -18.73 -5.05 -21.86
CA LEU A 371 -18.45 -4.69 -20.48
C LEU A 371 -17.57 -5.78 -19.86
N VAL A 372 -16.27 -5.66 -20.12
CA VAL A 372 -15.23 -6.60 -19.69
C VAL A 372 -14.29 -5.89 -18.72
N PRO A 373 -13.78 -6.57 -17.68
CA PRO A 373 -14.12 -7.94 -17.23
C PRO A 373 -15.51 -8.03 -16.55
N PRO A 374 -16.10 -9.22 -16.35
CA PRO A 374 -15.62 -10.57 -16.72
C PRO A 374 -15.59 -10.78 -18.24
N GLY A 375 -14.96 -11.87 -18.69
CA GLY A 375 -14.71 -12.13 -20.12
C GLY A 375 -15.82 -12.87 -20.87
N SER A 376 -16.87 -13.33 -20.18
CA SER A 376 -18.02 -13.98 -20.81
C SER A 376 -19.32 -13.78 -20.00
N PRO A 377 -20.51 -13.86 -20.63
CA PRO A 377 -21.79 -13.74 -19.92
C PRO A 377 -22.01 -14.87 -18.90
N GLU A 378 -21.54 -16.08 -19.19
CA GLU A 378 -21.63 -17.23 -18.28
C GLU A 378 -20.83 -16.94 -17.02
N ARG A 379 -19.61 -16.41 -17.19
CA ARG A 379 -18.75 -16.01 -16.07
C ARG A 379 -19.37 -14.86 -15.26
N PHE A 380 -20.06 -13.92 -15.92
CA PHE A 380 -20.80 -12.88 -15.22
C PHE A 380 -21.94 -13.44 -14.36
N ALA A 381 -22.67 -14.46 -14.84
CA ALA A 381 -23.76 -15.09 -14.10
C ALA A 381 -23.30 -15.86 -12.84
N GLU A 382 -22.05 -16.30 -12.80
CA GLU A 382 -21.43 -16.95 -11.63
C GLU A 382 -21.04 -15.95 -10.53
N LEU A 383 -20.85 -14.67 -10.88
CA LEU A 383 -20.46 -13.64 -9.92
C LEU A 383 -21.63 -13.29 -8.98
N PRO A 384 -21.35 -12.93 -7.71
CA PRO A 384 -22.40 -12.50 -6.80
C PRO A 384 -23.15 -11.27 -7.34
N ALA A 385 -24.48 -11.33 -7.27
CA ALA A 385 -25.35 -10.21 -7.65
C ALA A 385 -24.98 -8.94 -6.88
N TRP A 386 -24.97 -7.82 -7.58
CA TRP A 386 -24.56 -6.55 -6.98
C TRP A 386 -25.59 -6.05 -5.96
N THR A 387 -25.09 -5.38 -4.93
CA THR A 387 -25.91 -4.70 -3.94
C THR A 387 -25.65 -3.20 -3.99
N PRO A 388 -26.69 -2.37 -3.87
CA PRO A 388 -26.53 -0.92 -3.87
C PRO A 388 -25.94 -0.45 -2.54
N ARG A 389 -25.06 0.54 -2.62
CA ARG A 389 -24.51 1.25 -1.47
C ARG A 389 -24.54 2.74 -1.73
N ASP A 390 -25.31 3.46 -0.93
CA ASP A 390 -25.40 4.90 -1.02
C ASP A 390 -24.24 5.53 -0.24
N ILE A 391 -23.56 6.46 -0.90
CA ILE A 391 -22.43 7.18 -0.34
C ILE A 391 -22.61 8.67 -0.60
N THR A 392 -22.13 9.47 0.34
CA THR A 392 -22.14 10.92 0.26
C THR A 392 -20.70 11.41 0.27
N VAL A 393 -20.40 12.35 -0.62
CA VAL A 393 -19.08 12.95 -0.77
C VAL A 393 -19.22 14.46 -0.76
N GLU A 394 -18.47 15.13 0.11
CA GLU A 394 -18.34 16.57 0.11
C GLU A 394 -17.09 17.01 -0.65
N GLY A 395 -17.26 17.98 -1.52
CA GLY A 395 -16.18 18.62 -2.25
C GLY A 395 -16.24 20.14 -2.12
N ASN A 396 -15.11 20.79 -2.40
CA ASN A 396 -14.96 22.24 -2.30
C ASN A 396 -14.45 22.88 -3.60
N ASP A 397 -14.14 22.08 -4.62
CA ASP A 397 -13.60 22.53 -5.90
C ASP A 397 -14.22 21.71 -7.04
N TRP A 398 -14.59 22.40 -8.13
CA TRP A 398 -15.09 21.76 -9.34
C TRP A 398 -13.96 21.27 -10.27
N PHE A 399 -12.72 21.75 -10.09
CA PHE A 399 -11.57 21.43 -10.94
C PHE A 399 -10.61 20.43 -10.28
N LYS A 400 -10.85 20.06 -9.02
CA LYS A 400 -10.02 19.14 -8.25
C LYS A 400 -10.86 18.22 -7.39
N SER A 401 -10.52 16.94 -7.40
CA SER A 401 -11.15 15.98 -6.50
C SER A 401 -10.75 16.27 -5.07
N SER A 402 -11.74 16.43 -4.20
CA SER A 402 -11.51 16.55 -2.75
C SER A 402 -11.50 15.19 -2.08
N ALA A 403 -12.28 14.26 -2.61
CA ALA A 403 -12.40 12.90 -2.12
C ALA A 403 -12.52 11.89 -3.27
N ASP A 404 -12.13 10.67 -2.96
CA ASP A 404 -12.27 9.51 -3.82
C ASP A 404 -13.34 8.56 -3.26
N VAL A 405 -14.09 7.95 -4.17
CA VAL A 405 -14.86 6.73 -3.93
C VAL A 405 -13.98 5.56 -4.32
N HIS A 406 -13.52 4.77 -3.34
CA HIS A 406 -12.62 3.65 -3.56
C HIS A 406 -13.38 2.32 -3.52
N ILE A 407 -13.15 1.47 -4.51
CA ILE A 407 -13.69 0.11 -4.61
C ILE A 407 -12.52 -0.87 -4.49
N ALA A 408 -12.48 -1.61 -3.38
CA ALA A 408 -11.35 -2.48 -3.04
C ALA A 408 -11.08 -3.51 -4.13
N GLY A 409 -9.83 -3.58 -4.59
CA GLY A 409 -9.43 -4.49 -5.67
C GLY A 409 -9.84 -4.09 -7.09
N LEU A 410 -10.49 -2.92 -7.33
CA LEU A 410 -10.85 -2.43 -8.67
C LEU A 410 -10.20 -1.09 -9.03
N GLY A 411 -10.22 -0.14 -8.09
CA GLY A 411 -9.68 1.21 -8.29
C GLY A 411 -10.46 2.27 -7.52
N TRP A 412 -10.39 3.52 -7.97
CA TRP A 412 -11.11 4.62 -7.33
C TRP A 412 -11.68 5.61 -8.34
N ILE A 413 -12.64 6.40 -7.88
CA ILE A 413 -13.27 7.48 -8.62
C ILE A 413 -13.02 8.78 -7.85
N GLY A 414 -12.25 9.69 -8.43
CA GLY A 414 -12.07 11.04 -7.90
C GLY A 414 -13.32 11.89 -8.17
N VAL A 415 -13.85 12.56 -7.14
CA VAL A 415 -15.10 13.31 -7.21
C VAL A 415 -14.85 14.81 -7.20
N GLY A 416 -15.23 15.46 -8.29
CA GLY A 416 -15.21 16.90 -8.48
C GLY A 416 -16.52 17.59 -8.32
N VAL A 417 -16.71 18.23 -7.17
CA VAL A 417 -17.94 18.92 -6.82
C VAL A 417 -17.65 20.04 -5.84
N LYS A 418 -18.47 21.09 -5.86
CA LYS A 418 -18.55 22.09 -4.79
C LYS A 418 -19.86 21.91 -4.02
N GLY A 419 -19.77 21.38 -2.80
CA GLY A 419 -20.88 20.99 -1.96
C GLY A 419 -21.01 19.47 -1.85
N GLU A 420 -22.19 19.01 -1.45
CA GLU A 420 -22.49 17.59 -1.19
C GLU A 420 -22.98 16.88 -2.46
N ALA A 421 -22.38 15.74 -2.82
CA ALA A 421 -22.86 14.86 -3.89
C ALA A 421 -23.20 13.47 -3.35
N LYS A 422 -24.29 12.89 -3.85
CA LYS A 422 -24.79 11.56 -3.49
C LYS A 422 -24.62 10.61 -4.65
N PHE A 423 -24.08 9.44 -4.35
CA PHE A 423 -23.86 8.38 -5.33
C PHE A 423 -24.43 7.07 -4.83
N ARG A 424 -24.82 6.21 -5.77
CA ARG A 424 -25.12 4.79 -5.50
C ARG A 424 -24.10 3.92 -6.21
N VAL A 425 -23.32 3.18 -5.43
CA VAL A 425 -22.34 2.23 -5.95
C VAL A 425 -22.94 0.82 -5.88
N TRP A 426 -23.00 0.15 -7.02
CA TRP A 426 -23.41 -1.24 -7.13
C TRP A 426 -22.17 -2.10 -7.34
N VAL A 427 -21.95 -3.03 -6.42
CA VAL A 427 -20.83 -3.97 -6.46
C VAL A 427 -21.22 -5.23 -5.68
N ALA A 428 -20.47 -6.33 -5.87
CA ALA A 428 -20.68 -7.55 -5.12
C ALA A 428 -20.66 -7.32 -3.58
N PRO A 429 -21.48 -8.04 -2.78
CA PRO A 429 -21.74 -7.69 -1.38
C PRO A 429 -20.52 -7.77 -0.46
N SER A 430 -19.56 -8.64 -0.75
CA SER A 430 -18.32 -8.76 0.03
C SER A 430 -17.35 -7.61 -0.22
N VAL A 431 -17.43 -6.94 -1.36
CA VAL A 431 -16.44 -5.95 -1.79
C VAL A 431 -16.56 -4.68 -0.98
N GLN A 432 -15.47 -4.16 -0.44
CA GLN A 432 -15.50 -2.92 0.33
C GLN A 432 -15.58 -1.69 -0.57
N VAL A 433 -16.46 -0.75 -0.21
CA VAL A 433 -16.53 0.59 -0.81
C VAL A 433 -16.28 1.59 0.30
N THR A 434 -15.31 2.49 0.12
CA THR A 434 -14.92 3.48 1.12
C THR A 434 -14.73 4.85 0.49
N THR A 435 -15.07 5.91 1.22
CA THR A 435 -14.67 7.27 0.84
C THR A 435 -13.34 7.62 1.51
N ARG A 436 -12.47 8.34 0.79
CA ARG A 436 -11.16 8.77 1.30
C ARG A 436 -10.74 10.12 0.71
N PRO A 437 -9.82 10.87 1.34
CA PRO A 437 -9.25 12.06 0.72
C PRO A 437 -8.65 11.73 -0.65
N ALA A 438 -8.75 12.65 -1.61
CA ALA A 438 -8.31 12.38 -2.98
C ALA A 438 -6.80 12.08 -3.06
N LEU A 439 -6.48 10.91 -3.59
CA LEU A 439 -5.10 10.51 -3.89
C LEU A 439 -4.54 11.41 -5.01
N ILE A 440 -5.29 11.51 -6.11
CA ILE A 440 -5.00 12.34 -7.29
C ILE A 440 -6.18 13.31 -7.50
N PRO A 441 -6.02 14.61 -7.20
CA PRO A 441 -7.10 15.58 -7.37
C PRO A 441 -7.33 15.95 -8.83
N ASP A 442 -6.25 15.99 -9.59
CA ASP A 442 -6.26 16.54 -10.93
C ASP A 442 -7.05 15.63 -11.86
N TYR A 443 -7.95 16.23 -12.63
CA TYR A 443 -8.67 15.51 -13.68
C TYR A 443 -7.81 15.34 -14.93
N ALA A 444 -8.26 14.43 -15.78
CA ALA A 444 -7.72 14.32 -17.12
C ALA A 444 -7.99 15.59 -17.92
N LYS A 445 -7.03 16.00 -18.76
CA LYS A 445 -7.19 17.18 -19.63
C LYS A 445 -8.23 16.95 -20.73
N GLU A 446 -8.37 15.71 -21.17
CA GLU A 446 -9.34 15.29 -22.18
C GLU A 446 -10.46 14.51 -21.50
N PHE A 447 -11.70 14.86 -21.83
CA PHE A 447 -12.88 14.27 -21.21
C PHE A 447 -13.46 13.19 -22.10
N GLU A 448 -13.91 12.13 -21.45
CA GLU A 448 -14.59 11.01 -22.08
C GLU A 448 -15.98 11.40 -22.57
N ARG A 449 -16.41 10.76 -23.66
CA ARG A 449 -17.73 10.97 -24.26
C ARG A 449 -18.72 9.93 -23.74
N PRO A 450 -20.04 10.18 -23.85
CA PRO A 450 -21.05 9.15 -23.58
C PRO A 450 -20.83 7.90 -24.44
N GLY A 451 -21.12 6.72 -23.88
CA GLY A 451 -20.90 5.43 -24.53
C GLY A 451 -19.74 4.65 -23.93
N LEU A 452 -19.23 3.69 -24.72
CA LEU A 452 -18.11 2.82 -24.37
C LEU A 452 -16.78 3.57 -24.53
N SER A 453 -15.99 3.60 -23.47
CA SER A 453 -14.58 4.02 -23.47
C SER A 453 -13.72 2.77 -23.27
N CYS A 454 -12.84 2.51 -24.23
CA CYS A 454 -11.85 1.43 -24.16
C CYS A 454 -10.58 1.94 -23.49
#